data_AF-A0A9D5SZW4-F1
#
_entry.id   AF-A0A9D5SZW4-F1
#
_cell.length_a   1.000
_cell.length_b   1.000
_cell.length_c   1.000
_cell.angle_alpha   90.00
_cell.angle_beta   90.00
_cell.angle_gamma   90.00
#
_symmetry.space_group_name_H-M   'P 1'
#
loop_
_entity.id
_entity.type
_entity.pdbx_description
1 polymer ?
#
loop_
_entity_poly.entity_id
_entity_poly.type
_entity_poly.pdbx_seq_one_letter_code
_entity_poly.pdbx_strand_id
1 'polypeptide(L)'
;ELPEYKLPSLWGAFKSMCSRGWAYIVKAATIILLCNTAVQIMQTFDWSFKVAETADSSILASIASPFAYVLVPIVGVLSWQLAAAAVTGFIAKENVVGTLAVCFVGLENLIDTEELALMEGAGSEVAGVMAITKIAALAYLMFNLYTPPCFAAIGAMNAEMKSAKWLWGGIGLQLGVGYSVAYLVYTIGTLITAPATLNVTAAIAGGAAVAAMILIVVLLVAHTNKNLKKEYALSK
;
A
#
# COMPACT_ATOMS: atom_id res chain seq x y z
N GLU A 1 -23.41 -43.49 -14.37
CA GLU A 1 -24.53 -42.61 -14.74
C GLU A 1 -24.21 -41.23 -14.19
N LEU A 2 -24.03 -40.23 -15.05
CA LEU A 2 -23.69 -38.87 -14.60
C LEU A 2 -24.98 -38.19 -14.08
N PRO A 3 -24.94 -37.53 -12.91
CA PRO A 3 -26.12 -36.96 -12.30
C PRO A 3 -26.72 -35.85 -13.15
N GLU A 4 -28.04 -35.76 -13.13
CA GLU A 4 -28.84 -34.83 -13.92
C GLU A 4 -28.55 -33.38 -13.47
N TYR A 5 -27.98 -32.59 -14.38
CA TYR A 5 -27.58 -31.21 -14.11
C TYR A 5 -28.82 -30.32 -13.98
N LYS A 6 -29.20 -30.00 -12.74
CA LYS A 6 -30.32 -29.08 -12.48
C LYS A 6 -29.88 -27.64 -12.72
N LEU A 7 -30.63 -26.91 -13.54
CA LEU A 7 -30.41 -25.48 -13.77
C LEU A 7 -30.44 -24.73 -12.43
N PRO A 8 -29.41 -23.92 -12.11
CA PRO A 8 -29.33 -23.22 -10.83
C PRO A 8 -30.49 -22.21 -10.72
N SER A 9 -31.17 -22.20 -9.57
CA SER A 9 -32.21 -21.21 -9.31
C SER A 9 -31.55 -19.83 -9.10
N LEU A 10 -31.73 -18.94 -10.08
CA LEU A 10 -31.16 -17.59 -10.05
C LEU A 10 -31.55 -16.83 -8.77
N TRP A 11 -32.79 -17.01 -8.31
CA TRP A 11 -33.28 -16.40 -7.08
C TRP A 11 -32.63 -16.96 -5.80
N GLY A 12 -32.36 -18.27 -5.77
CA GLY A 12 -31.66 -18.91 -4.66
C GLY A 12 -30.19 -18.48 -4.59
N ALA A 13 -29.53 -18.40 -5.74
CA ALA A 13 -28.17 -17.88 -5.86
C ALA A 13 -28.10 -16.41 -5.42
N PHE A 14 -29.03 -15.57 -5.88
CA PHE A 14 -29.09 -14.16 -5.49
C PHE A 14 -29.31 -13.97 -3.99
N LYS A 15 -30.26 -14.70 -3.38
CA LYS A 15 -30.51 -14.63 -1.93
C LYS A 15 -29.29 -15.09 -1.12
N SER A 16 -28.60 -16.14 -1.57
CA SER A 16 -27.36 -16.61 -0.95
C SER A 16 -26.24 -15.58 -1.06
N MET A 17 -26.09 -14.96 -2.24
CA MET A 17 -25.13 -13.89 -2.49
C MET A 17 -25.38 -12.68 -1.58
N CYS A 18 -26.62 -12.19 -1.50
CA CYS A 18 -26.98 -11.06 -0.63
C CYS A 18 -26.76 -11.36 0.86
N SER A 19 -27.11 -12.56 1.32
CA SER A 19 -26.88 -12.94 2.73
C SER A 19 -25.37 -12.98 3.07
N ARG A 20 -24.54 -13.52 2.17
CA ARG A 20 -23.09 -13.52 2.33
C ARG A 20 -22.49 -12.11 2.22
N GLY A 21 -23.01 -11.30 1.31
CA GLY A 21 -22.60 -9.90 1.14
C GLY A 21 -22.91 -9.05 2.37
N TRP A 22 -24.08 -9.22 2.98
CA TRP A 22 -24.44 -8.52 4.22
C TRP A 22 -23.50 -8.88 5.38
N ALA A 23 -23.21 -10.18 5.56
CA ALA A 23 -22.26 -10.62 6.58
C ALA A 23 -20.85 -10.04 6.36
N TYR A 24 -20.42 -9.89 5.11
CA TYR A 24 -19.17 -9.22 4.77
C TYR A 24 -19.19 -7.72 5.12
N ILE A 25 -20.25 -7.00 4.74
CA ILE A 25 -20.40 -5.57 5.02
C ILE A 25 -20.31 -5.29 6.52
N VAL A 26 -21.06 -6.03 7.34
CA VAL A 26 -21.06 -5.82 8.80
C VAL A 26 -19.65 -6.03 9.37
N LYS A 27 -18.95 -7.09 8.95
CA LYS A 27 -17.63 -7.42 9.48
C LYS A 27 -16.54 -6.46 8.99
N ALA A 28 -16.60 -6.03 7.73
CA ALA A 28 -15.66 -5.07 7.15
C ALA A 28 -15.85 -3.66 7.74
N ALA A 29 -17.10 -3.20 7.88
CA ALA A 29 -17.42 -1.87 8.40
C ALA A 29 -16.89 -1.67 9.83
N THR A 30 -17.03 -2.66 10.71
CA THR A 30 -16.51 -2.57 12.09
C THR A 30 -14.99 -2.42 12.13
N ILE A 31 -14.26 -3.15 11.26
CA ILE A 31 -12.80 -3.07 11.19
C ILE A 31 -12.36 -1.71 10.65
N ILE A 32 -12.99 -1.23 9.56
CA ILE A 32 -12.65 0.06 8.93
C ILE A 32 -12.89 1.21 9.92
N LEU A 33 -14.05 1.23 10.60
CA LEU A 33 -14.39 2.27 11.57
C LEU A 33 -13.36 2.31 12.71
N LEU A 34 -13.01 1.15 13.27
CA LEU A 34 -12.05 1.03 14.36
C LEU A 34 -10.66 1.51 13.93
N CYS A 35 -10.18 1.07 12.77
CA CYS A 35 -8.88 1.49 12.24
C CYS A 35 -8.85 2.99 11.91
N ASN A 36 -9.89 3.55 11.31
CA ASN A 36 -9.96 4.99 10.99
C ASN A 36 -9.96 5.83 12.28
N THR A 37 -10.75 5.44 13.29
CA THR A 37 -10.77 6.10 14.59
C THR A 37 -9.39 6.07 15.26
N ALA A 38 -8.71 4.92 15.21
CA ALA A 38 -7.37 4.78 15.76
C ALA A 38 -6.35 5.68 15.04
N VAL A 39 -6.40 5.74 13.70
CA VAL A 39 -5.55 6.64 12.91
C VAL A 39 -5.82 8.11 13.27
N GLN A 40 -7.09 8.51 13.39
CA GLN A 40 -7.43 9.89 13.73
C GLN A 40 -6.91 10.27 15.12
N ILE A 41 -6.98 9.37 16.09
CA ILE A 41 -6.38 9.57 17.42
C ILE A 41 -4.86 9.71 17.31
N MET A 42 -4.20 8.84 16.54
CA MET A 42 -2.75 8.90 16.33
C MET A 42 -2.29 10.17 15.60
N GLN A 43 -3.13 10.75 14.75
CA GLN A 43 -2.88 12.03 14.08
C GLN A 43 -3.09 13.22 15.01
N THR A 44 -4.10 13.16 15.88
CA THR A 44 -4.54 14.30 16.71
C THR A 44 -3.72 14.46 17.99
N PHE A 45 -3.25 13.35 18.57
CA PHE A 45 -2.60 13.34 19.89
C PHE A 45 -1.10 13.07 19.81
N ASP A 46 -0.35 13.66 20.74
CA ASP A 46 1.03 13.30 21.05
C ASP A 46 1.10 12.13 22.06
N TRP A 47 2.31 11.61 22.33
CA TRP A 47 2.52 10.54 23.32
C TRP A 47 2.14 10.92 24.76
N SER A 48 1.92 12.20 25.03
CA SER A 48 1.44 12.73 26.31
C SER A 48 -0.07 12.98 26.32
N PHE A 49 -0.81 12.53 25.30
CA PHE A 49 -2.25 12.76 25.09
C PHE A 49 -2.67 14.24 25.08
N LYS A 50 -1.76 15.13 24.68
CA LYS A 50 -2.10 16.51 24.33
C LYS A 50 -2.40 16.61 22.84
N VAL A 51 -3.26 17.57 22.49
CA VAL A 51 -3.52 17.89 21.08
C VAL A 51 -2.21 18.42 20.48
N ALA A 52 -1.73 17.76 19.42
CA ALA A 52 -0.49 18.14 18.79
C ALA A 52 -0.64 19.51 18.10
N GLU A 53 0.18 20.48 18.47
CA GLU A 53 0.18 21.83 17.86
C GLU A 53 0.76 21.81 16.43
N THR A 54 1.55 20.78 16.10
CA THR A 54 2.15 20.56 14.78
C THR A 54 2.01 19.10 14.37
N ALA A 55 1.74 18.85 13.09
CA ALA A 55 1.61 17.48 12.57
C ALA A 55 2.86 16.61 12.82
N ASP A 56 4.05 17.24 12.86
CA ASP A 56 5.35 16.60 13.12
C ASP A 56 5.50 16.03 14.54
N SER A 57 4.75 16.54 15.53
CA SER A 57 4.78 16.04 16.92
C SER A 57 3.74 14.96 17.22
N SER A 58 2.95 14.56 16.23
CA SER A 58 1.93 13.53 16.38
C SER A 58 2.53 12.15 16.64
N ILE A 59 1.78 11.28 17.33
CA ILE A 59 2.16 9.86 17.46
C ILE A 59 2.38 9.24 16.07
N LEU A 60 1.55 9.62 15.08
CA LEU A 60 1.68 9.12 13.72
C LEU A 60 3.04 9.46 13.09
N ALA A 61 3.56 10.68 13.29
CA ALA A 61 4.88 11.06 12.78
C ALA A 61 5.99 10.18 13.35
N SER A 62 5.93 9.85 14.64
CA SER A 62 6.92 8.97 15.28
C SER A 62 6.87 7.53 14.76
N ILE A 63 5.68 7.01 14.44
CA ILE A 63 5.49 5.65 13.90
C ILE A 63 5.81 5.59 12.41
N ALA A 64 5.54 6.65 11.65
CA ALA A 64 5.75 6.71 10.20
C ALA A 64 7.20 7.04 9.80
N SER A 65 7.95 7.74 10.64
CA SER A 65 9.34 8.15 10.36
C SER A 65 10.28 6.98 9.97
N PRO A 66 10.24 5.80 10.63
CA PRO A 66 11.03 4.65 10.20
C PRO A 66 10.65 4.13 8.81
N PHE A 67 9.37 4.18 8.46
CA PHE A 67 8.88 3.75 7.14
C PHE A 67 9.25 4.74 6.04
N ALA A 68 9.48 6.02 6.38
CA ALA A 68 9.93 7.03 5.42
C ALA A 68 11.26 6.65 4.75
N TYR A 69 12.19 6.04 5.48
CA TYR A 69 13.48 5.58 4.94
C TYR A 69 13.30 4.51 3.84
N VAL A 70 12.27 3.67 3.95
CA VAL A 70 11.96 2.67 2.93
C VAL A 70 11.45 3.35 1.65
N LEU A 71 10.76 4.48 1.77
CA LEU A 71 10.22 5.24 0.63
C LEU A 71 11.24 6.18 -0.03
N VAL A 72 12.36 6.50 0.62
CA VAL A 72 13.41 7.38 0.06
C VAL A 72 13.90 6.92 -1.33
N PRO A 73 14.18 5.63 -1.60
CA PRO A 73 14.59 5.18 -2.93
C PRO A 73 13.52 5.28 -4.01
N ILE A 74 12.24 5.40 -3.63
CA ILE A 74 11.10 5.48 -4.55
C ILE A 74 10.69 6.93 -4.82
N VAL A 75 10.73 7.78 -3.80
CA VAL A 75 10.22 9.16 -3.87
C VAL A 75 11.36 10.17 -3.97
N GLY A 76 12.58 9.80 -3.56
CA GLY A 76 13.76 10.66 -3.54
C GLY A 76 13.84 11.62 -2.36
N VAL A 77 12.77 11.71 -1.57
CA VAL A 77 12.64 12.64 -0.43
C VAL A 77 12.30 11.84 0.83
N LEU A 78 12.95 12.20 1.94
CA LEU A 78 12.60 11.68 3.25
C LEU A 78 11.38 12.47 3.78
N SER A 79 10.18 11.92 3.57
CA SER A 79 8.94 12.49 4.08
C SER A 79 8.19 11.45 4.91
N TRP A 80 7.99 11.75 6.19
CA TRP A 80 7.19 10.94 7.08
C TRP A 80 5.70 11.06 6.75
N GLN A 81 5.26 12.18 6.17
CA GLN A 81 3.87 12.40 5.73
C GLN A 81 3.47 11.42 4.63
N LEU A 82 4.35 11.21 3.64
CA LEU A 82 4.12 10.22 2.57
C LEU A 82 4.14 8.78 3.11
N ALA A 83 4.98 8.51 4.11
CA ALA A 83 5.00 7.23 4.79
C ALA A 83 3.73 6.98 5.60
N ALA A 84 3.26 7.98 6.34
CA ALA A 84 2.03 7.95 7.10
C ALA A 84 0.84 7.69 6.18
N ALA A 85 0.73 8.42 5.07
CA ALA A 85 -0.31 8.22 4.06
C ALA A 85 -0.25 6.83 3.39
N ALA A 86 0.95 6.29 3.15
CA ALA A 86 1.08 4.94 2.61
C ALA A 86 0.64 3.88 3.64
N VAL A 87 0.94 4.09 4.93
CA VAL A 87 0.54 3.19 6.02
C VAL A 87 -0.97 3.19 6.20
N THR A 88 -1.61 4.37 6.20
CA THR A 88 -3.06 4.47 6.28
C THR A 88 -3.75 3.91 5.02
N GLY A 89 -3.06 3.92 3.88
CA GLY A 89 -3.48 3.26 2.64
C GLY A 89 -3.62 1.73 2.74
N PHE A 90 -2.91 1.06 3.66
CA PHE A 90 -3.13 -0.36 3.93
C PHE A 90 -4.45 -0.63 4.66
N ILE A 91 -5.00 0.37 5.35
CA ILE A 91 -6.31 0.29 6.00
C ILE A 91 -7.40 0.44 4.95
N ALA A 92 -7.35 1.55 4.22
CA ALA A 92 -8.31 1.92 3.19
C ALA A 92 -7.60 2.82 2.16
N LYS A 93 -7.76 2.53 0.87
CA LYS A 93 -6.99 3.18 -0.21
C LYS A 93 -7.40 4.64 -0.39
N GLU A 94 -8.66 4.94 -0.18
CA GLU A 94 -9.25 6.28 -0.16
C GLU A 94 -8.68 7.15 0.98
N ASN A 95 -8.25 6.53 2.08
CA ASN A 95 -7.73 7.26 3.25
C ASN A 95 -6.32 7.83 3.02
N VAL A 96 -5.63 7.40 1.95
CA VAL A 96 -4.35 7.98 1.54
C VAL A 96 -4.52 9.47 1.26
N VAL A 97 -5.58 9.85 0.53
CA VAL A 97 -5.84 11.25 0.15
C VAL A 97 -6.18 12.08 1.38
N GLY A 98 -7.04 11.57 2.26
CA GLY A 98 -7.39 12.23 3.53
C GLY A 98 -6.16 12.43 4.44
N THR A 99 -5.27 11.43 4.51
CA THR A 99 -4.05 11.54 5.31
C THR A 99 -3.06 12.55 4.71
N LEU A 100 -2.94 12.61 3.38
CA LEU A 100 -2.11 13.63 2.72
C LEU A 100 -2.63 15.04 2.98
N ALA A 101 -3.95 15.26 2.94
CA ALA A 101 -4.56 16.55 3.23
C ALA A 101 -4.21 17.02 4.65
N VAL A 102 -4.43 16.16 5.66
CA VAL A 102 -4.19 16.50 7.08
C VAL A 102 -2.69 16.66 7.41
N CYS A 103 -1.82 15.87 6.76
CA CYS A 103 -0.38 15.87 7.10
C CYS A 103 0.42 16.95 6.37
N PHE A 104 -0.02 17.44 5.21
CA PHE A 104 0.64 18.51 4.48
C PHE A 104 -0.08 19.84 4.69
N VAL A 105 0.48 20.67 5.57
CA VAL A 105 -0.02 22.02 5.85
C VAL A 105 -0.06 22.85 4.56
N GLY A 106 -1.26 23.31 4.18
CA GLY A 106 -1.50 24.09 2.95
C GLY A 106 -2.00 23.28 1.76
N LEU A 107 -1.97 21.94 1.82
CA LEU A 107 -2.56 21.07 0.80
C LEU A 107 -4.10 21.03 0.90
N GLU A 108 -4.64 21.25 2.11
CA GLU A 108 -6.09 21.39 2.38
C GLU A 108 -6.73 22.53 1.58
N ASN A 109 -5.98 23.59 1.26
CA ASN A 109 -6.48 24.72 0.46
C ASN A 109 -6.54 24.40 -1.05
N LEU A 110 -5.94 23.28 -1.47
CA LEU A 110 -5.76 22.87 -2.87
C LEU A 110 -6.52 21.57 -3.19
N ILE A 111 -7.07 20.92 -2.17
CA ILE A 111 -7.86 19.69 -2.25
C ILE A 111 -9.28 20.01 -1.75
N ASP A 112 -10.28 19.66 -2.55
CA ASP A 112 -11.66 19.68 -2.09
C ASP A 112 -11.84 18.60 -1.02
N THR A 113 -12.10 19.01 0.22
CA THR A 113 -12.23 18.09 1.36
C THR A 113 -13.50 17.24 1.32
N GLU A 114 -14.52 17.63 0.54
CA GLU A 114 -15.77 16.88 0.38
C GLU A 114 -15.65 15.85 -0.74
N GLU A 115 -14.96 16.18 -1.83
CA GLU A 115 -14.77 15.27 -2.97
C GLU A 115 -13.45 14.45 -2.91
N LEU A 116 -12.51 14.81 -2.02
CA LEU A 116 -11.14 14.27 -1.99
C LEU A 116 -10.45 14.40 -3.37
N ALA A 117 -10.72 15.48 -4.09
CA ALA A 117 -10.22 15.76 -5.43
C ALA A 117 -9.33 17.01 -5.46
N LEU A 118 -8.37 17.04 -6.37
CA LEU A 118 -7.51 18.20 -6.56
C LEU A 118 -8.26 19.31 -7.32
N MET A 119 -8.17 20.56 -6.87
CA MET A 119 -8.68 21.70 -7.65
C MET A 119 -7.91 21.84 -8.98
N GLU A 120 -8.66 22.14 -10.05
CA GLU A 120 -8.12 22.25 -11.41
C GLU A 120 -7.05 23.35 -11.48
N GLY A 121 -5.81 23.00 -11.88
CA GLY A 121 -4.68 23.94 -11.98
C GLY A 121 -3.69 23.93 -10.80
N ALA A 122 -3.99 23.27 -9.69
CA ALA A 122 -3.13 23.26 -8.49
C ALA A 122 -1.81 22.45 -8.62
N GLY A 123 -1.58 21.75 -9.73
CA GLY A 123 -0.47 20.79 -9.86
C GLY A 123 0.94 21.38 -9.74
N SER A 124 1.13 22.69 -9.95
CA SER A 124 2.43 23.35 -9.73
C SER A 124 2.64 23.76 -8.27
N GLU A 125 1.57 24.16 -7.59
CA GLU A 125 1.59 24.58 -6.18
C GLU A 125 1.72 23.36 -5.26
N VAL A 126 1.03 22.26 -5.59
CA VAL A 126 1.14 20.96 -4.91
C VAL A 126 2.57 20.43 -4.90
N ALA A 127 3.30 20.58 -6.01
CA ALA A 127 4.70 20.18 -6.10
C ALA A 127 5.60 21.04 -5.19
N GLY A 128 5.24 22.32 -4.99
CA GLY A 128 5.90 23.22 -4.04
C GLY A 128 5.60 22.86 -2.59
N VAL A 129 4.34 22.56 -2.25
CA VAL A 129 3.92 22.20 -0.88
C VAL A 129 4.47 20.85 -0.44
N MET A 130 4.39 19.83 -1.30
CA MET A 130 4.88 18.49 -0.97
C MET A 130 6.40 18.33 -1.17
N ALA A 131 7.08 19.32 -1.75
CA ALA A 131 8.50 19.28 -2.10
C ALA A 131 8.93 18.03 -2.91
N ILE A 132 8.01 17.48 -3.72
CA ILE A 132 8.25 16.30 -4.56
C ILE A 132 8.16 16.63 -6.05
N THR A 133 8.93 15.92 -6.86
CA THR A 133 8.83 16.02 -8.32
C THR A 133 7.57 15.30 -8.83
N LYS A 134 7.09 15.69 -10.02
CA LYS A 134 5.95 14.99 -10.67
C LYS A 134 6.22 13.49 -10.86
N ILE A 135 7.47 13.12 -11.10
CA ILE A 135 7.89 11.72 -11.25
C ILE A 135 7.86 10.98 -9.91
N ALA A 136 8.29 11.63 -8.83
CA ALA A 136 8.17 11.07 -7.49
C ALA A 136 6.70 10.84 -7.09
N ALA A 137 5.81 11.77 -7.45
CA ALA A 137 4.37 11.61 -7.24
C ALA A 137 3.79 10.40 -8.04
N LEU A 138 4.20 10.24 -9.31
CA LEU A 138 3.80 9.10 -10.13
C LEU A 138 4.35 7.77 -9.58
N ALA A 139 5.60 7.74 -9.13
CA ALA A 139 6.19 6.57 -8.48
C ALA A 139 5.45 6.20 -7.19
N TYR A 140 5.12 7.19 -6.35
CA TYR A 140 4.34 7.00 -5.13
C TYR A 140 2.92 6.48 -5.42
N LEU A 141 2.28 6.96 -6.49
CA LEU A 141 0.98 6.46 -6.93
C LEU A 141 1.07 5.00 -7.39
N MET A 142 2.09 4.66 -8.17
CA MET A 142 2.33 3.27 -8.58
C MET A 142 2.60 2.36 -7.39
N PHE A 143 3.39 2.83 -6.42
CA PHE A 143 3.59 2.08 -5.17
C PHE A 143 2.26 1.80 -4.48
N ASN A 144 1.42 2.82 -4.28
CA ASN A 144 0.12 2.67 -3.62
C ASN A 144 -0.89 1.85 -4.42
N LEU A 145 -0.76 1.78 -5.75
CA LEU A 145 -1.62 0.93 -6.58
C LEU A 145 -1.33 -0.56 -6.39
N TYR A 146 -0.06 -0.92 -6.24
CA TYR A 146 0.38 -2.31 -6.11
C TYR A 146 0.56 -2.78 -4.66
N THR A 147 0.51 -1.89 -3.67
CA THR A 147 0.59 -2.28 -2.26
C THR A 147 -0.57 -3.21 -1.87
N PRO A 148 -0.32 -4.17 -0.94
CA PRO A 148 -1.27 -5.16 -0.45
C PRO A 148 -2.71 -4.65 -0.28
N PRO A 149 -3.70 -5.53 -0.50
CA PRO A 149 -5.10 -5.15 -0.36
C PRO A 149 -5.41 -4.86 1.12
N CYS A 150 -6.55 -4.22 1.38
CA CYS A 150 -6.92 -3.80 2.73
C CYS A 150 -7.04 -4.99 3.71
N PHE A 151 -7.04 -4.71 5.02
CA PHE A 151 -7.13 -5.75 6.07
C PHE A 151 -8.30 -6.73 5.89
N ALA A 152 -9.42 -6.28 5.31
CA ALA A 152 -10.55 -7.15 5.00
C ALA A 152 -10.18 -8.24 3.97
N ALA A 153 -9.48 -7.87 2.91
CA ALA A 153 -9.01 -8.80 1.89
C ALA A 153 -7.90 -9.72 2.41
N ILE A 154 -6.98 -9.18 3.23
CA ILE A 154 -5.96 -10.01 3.91
C ILE A 154 -6.62 -11.03 4.83
N GLY A 155 -7.68 -10.64 5.55
CA GLY A 155 -8.46 -11.54 6.40
C GLY A 155 -9.14 -12.66 5.61
N ALA A 156 -9.70 -12.37 4.44
CA ALA A 156 -10.24 -13.38 3.54
C ALA A 156 -9.14 -14.31 2.99
N MET A 157 -8.00 -13.75 2.57
CA MET A 157 -6.83 -14.52 2.13
C MET A 157 -6.33 -15.49 3.21
N ASN A 158 -6.36 -15.08 4.49
CA ASN A 158 -5.96 -15.93 5.61
C ASN A 158 -6.91 -17.12 5.79
N ALA A 159 -8.22 -16.86 5.66
CA ALA A 159 -9.25 -17.88 5.79
C ALA A 159 -9.17 -18.95 4.68
N GLU A 160 -8.78 -18.53 3.46
CA GLU A 160 -8.65 -19.41 2.29
C GLU A 160 -7.32 -20.18 2.27
N MET A 161 -6.19 -19.50 2.52
CA MET A 161 -4.86 -20.14 2.42
C MET A 161 -4.52 -21.07 3.59
N LYS A 162 -5.20 -20.94 4.74
CA LYS A 162 -4.98 -21.72 5.98
C LYS A 162 -3.50 -21.84 6.43
N SER A 163 -2.62 -20.99 5.92
CA SER A 163 -1.19 -20.99 6.21
C SER A 163 -0.66 -19.55 6.28
N ALA A 164 -0.25 -19.15 7.49
CA ALA A 164 0.30 -17.82 7.72
C ALA A 164 1.58 -17.55 6.91
N LYS A 165 2.38 -18.60 6.62
CA LYS A 165 3.60 -18.46 5.81
C LYS A 165 3.30 -18.03 4.38
N TRP A 166 2.25 -18.61 3.78
CA TRP A 166 1.82 -18.26 2.42
C TRP A 166 1.14 -16.89 2.36
N LEU A 167 0.40 -16.52 3.41
CA LEU A 167 -0.17 -15.18 3.53
C LEU A 167 0.90 -14.08 3.56
N TRP A 168 1.86 -14.20 4.48
CA TRP A 168 2.96 -13.23 4.57
C TRP A 168 3.85 -13.24 3.32
N GLY A 169 4.03 -14.41 2.69
CA GLY A 169 4.70 -14.51 1.39
C GLY A 169 3.97 -13.74 0.28
N GLY A 170 2.64 -13.83 0.21
CA GLY A 170 1.83 -13.10 -0.76
C GLY A 170 1.86 -11.58 -0.54
N ILE A 171 1.73 -11.14 0.71
CA ILE A 171 1.84 -9.72 1.09
C ILE A 171 3.23 -9.18 0.75
N GLY A 172 4.28 -9.91 1.11
CA GLY A 172 5.66 -9.55 0.82
C GLY A 172 5.96 -9.48 -0.69
N LEU A 173 5.37 -10.39 -1.48
CA LEU A 173 5.48 -10.37 -2.94
C LEU A 173 4.80 -9.13 -3.53
N GLN A 174 3.58 -8.80 -3.10
CA GLN A 174 2.87 -7.60 -3.55
C GLN A 174 3.63 -6.32 -3.20
N LEU A 175 4.12 -6.21 -1.96
CA LEU A 175 4.99 -5.10 -1.55
C LEU A 175 6.26 -5.03 -2.40
N GLY A 176 6.91 -6.17 -2.65
CA GLY A 176 8.12 -6.23 -3.47
C GLY A 176 7.89 -5.81 -4.91
N VAL A 177 6.81 -6.26 -5.53
CA VAL A 177 6.43 -5.88 -6.90
C VAL A 177 6.11 -4.39 -6.95
N GLY A 178 5.28 -3.88 -6.03
CA GLY A 178 4.94 -2.45 -5.97
C GLY A 178 6.17 -1.57 -5.75
N TYR A 179 7.07 -1.99 -4.85
CA TYR A 179 8.35 -1.32 -4.63
C TYR A 179 9.21 -1.28 -5.90
N SER A 180 9.30 -2.41 -6.61
CA SER A 180 10.11 -2.54 -7.83
C SER A 180 9.57 -1.66 -8.96
N VAL A 181 8.25 -1.69 -9.19
CA VAL A 181 7.61 -0.84 -10.21
C VAL A 181 7.81 0.64 -9.89
N ALA A 182 7.58 1.03 -8.64
CA ALA A 182 7.73 2.42 -8.21
C ALA A 182 9.18 2.91 -8.34
N TYR A 183 10.15 2.08 -7.94
CA TYR A 183 11.58 2.37 -8.12
C TYR A 183 11.96 2.54 -9.60
N LEU A 184 11.47 1.68 -10.50
CA LEU A 184 11.72 1.79 -11.93
C LEU A 184 11.13 3.07 -12.51
N VAL A 185 9.90 3.41 -12.15
CA VAL A 185 9.23 4.64 -12.59
C VAL A 185 10.01 5.87 -12.12
N TYR A 186 10.45 5.89 -10.87
CA TYR A 186 11.24 7.00 -10.33
C TYR A 186 12.60 7.13 -11.01
N THR A 187 13.34 6.03 -11.12
CA THR A 187 14.71 6.02 -11.65
C THR A 187 14.72 6.34 -13.14
N ILE A 188 13.90 5.65 -13.94
CA ILE A 188 13.82 5.87 -15.39
C ILE A 188 13.24 7.25 -15.68
N GLY A 189 12.17 7.64 -14.97
CA GLY A 189 11.55 8.95 -15.15
C GLY A 189 12.53 10.09 -14.86
N THR A 190 13.26 10.00 -13.74
CA THR A 190 14.23 11.03 -13.35
C THR A 190 15.43 11.08 -14.30
N LEU A 191 15.91 9.93 -14.77
CA LEU A 191 16.99 9.85 -15.76
C LEU A 191 16.61 10.54 -17.09
N ILE A 192 15.36 10.45 -17.51
CA ILE A 192 14.89 11.03 -18.78
C ILE A 192 14.66 12.54 -18.66
N THR A 193 14.06 13.02 -17.57
CA THR A 193 13.64 14.43 -17.48
C THR A 193 14.65 15.34 -16.79
N ALA A 194 15.38 14.84 -15.79
CA ALA A 194 16.23 15.67 -14.93
C ALA A 194 17.34 14.81 -14.26
N PRO A 195 18.38 14.40 -15.00
CA PRO A 195 19.42 13.53 -14.46
C PRO A 195 20.21 14.14 -13.29
N ALA A 196 20.22 15.47 -13.16
CA ALA A 196 20.94 16.19 -12.09
C ALA A 196 20.29 16.10 -10.70
N THR A 197 18.99 15.75 -10.61
CA THR A 197 18.27 15.63 -9.32
C THR A 197 18.23 14.19 -8.80
N LEU A 198 18.86 13.25 -9.51
CA LEU A 198 18.89 11.85 -9.10
C LEU A 198 19.76 11.72 -7.84
N ASN A 199 19.15 11.33 -6.73
CA ASN A 199 19.90 10.91 -5.56
C ASN A 199 20.55 9.54 -5.86
N VAL A 200 21.80 9.58 -6.34
CA VAL A 200 22.56 8.39 -6.78
C VAL A 200 22.64 7.33 -5.68
N THR A 201 22.77 7.73 -4.41
CA THR A 201 22.81 6.81 -3.27
C THR A 201 21.46 6.10 -3.09
N ALA A 202 20.35 6.84 -3.16
CA ALA A 202 19.01 6.29 -3.06
C ALA A 202 18.68 5.38 -4.27
N ALA A 203 19.13 5.76 -5.47
CA ALA A 203 18.97 4.96 -6.67
C ALA A 203 19.73 3.61 -6.54
N ILE A 204 21.00 3.63 -6.13
CA ILE A 204 21.79 2.40 -5.94
C ILE A 204 21.18 1.52 -4.84
N ALA A 205 20.74 2.11 -3.73
CA ALA A 205 20.08 1.38 -2.63
C ALA A 205 18.76 0.73 -3.08
N GLY A 206 17.93 1.45 -3.83
CA GLY A 206 16.69 0.92 -4.41
C GLY A 206 16.95 -0.19 -5.42
N GLY A 207 17.95 -0.02 -6.30
CA GLY A 207 18.37 -1.05 -7.24
C GLY A 207 18.87 -2.32 -6.56
N ALA A 208 19.65 -2.18 -5.48
CA ALA A 208 20.09 -3.31 -4.67
C ALA A 208 18.91 -4.02 -3.97
N ALA A 209 17.94 -3.27 -3.45
CA ALA A 209 16.73 -3.83 -2.84
C ALA A 209 15.88 -4.60 -3.87
N VAL A 210 15.69 -4.05 -5.08
CA VAL A 210 14.97 -4.73 -6.17
C VAL A 210 15.71 -5.99 -6.63
N ALA A 211 17.04 -5.92 -6.78
CA ALA A 211 17.86 -7.08 -7.13
C ALA A 211 17.78 -8.18 -6.07
N ALA A 212 17.83 -7.81 -4.78
CA ALA A 212 17.66 -8.74 -3.67
C ALA A 212 16.28 -9.40 -3.67
N MET A 213 15.21 -8.63 -3.93
CA MET A 213 13.85 -9.16 -4.03
C MET A 213 13.70 -10.15 -5.19
N ILE A 214 14.22 -9.82 -6.37
CA ILE A 214 14.23 -10.73 -7.53
C ILE A 214 15.00 -12.00 -7.18
N LEU A 215 16.17 -11.87 -6.53
CA LEU A 215 17.01 -13.01 -6.15
C LEU A 215 16.29 -13.91 -5.13
N ILE A 216 15.61 -13.34 -4.12
CA ILE A 216 14.81 -14.09 -3.15
C ILE A 216 13.70 -14.86 -3.85
N VAL A 217 12.96 -14.23 -4.78
CA VAL A 217 11.88 -14.91 -5.53
C VAL A 217 12.45 -16.05 -6.37
N VAL A 218 13.56 -15.82 -7.09
CA VAL A 218 14.22 -16.86 -7.90
C VAL A 218 14.70 -18.02 -7.03
N LEU A 219 15.28 -17.75 -5.85
CA LEU A 219 15.71 -18.78 -4.91
C LEU A 219 14.52 -19.58 -4.36
N LEU A 220 13.40 -18.92 -4.03
CA LEU A 220 12.18 -19.59 -3.58
C LEU A 220 11.58 -20.49 -4.67
N VAL A 221 11.57 -20.03 -5.92
CA VAL A 221 11.13 -20.83 -7.07
C VAL A 221 12.06 -22.02 -7.28
N ALA A 222 13.38 -21.81 -7.23
CA ALA A 222 14.36 -22.88 -7.37
C ALA A 222 14.26 -23.91 -6.23
N HIS A 223 14.04 -23.47 -5.00
CA HIS A 223 13.89 -24.34 -3.83
C HIS A 223 12.59 -25.16 -3.91
N THR A 224 11.47 -24.51 -4.24
CA THR A 224 10.18 -25.18 -4.44
C THR A 224 10.25 -26.21 -5.56
N ASN A 225 10.85 -25.85 -6.70
CA ASN A 225 11.05 -26.77 -7.82
C ASN A 225 11.93 -27.98 -7.45
N LYS A 226 12.97 -27.78 -6.62
CA LYS A 226 13.80 -28.89 -6.13
C LYS A 226 13.03 -29.82 -5.20
N ASN A 227 12.19 -29.28 -4.31
CA ASN A 227 11.39 -30.08 -3.38
C ASN A 227 10.32 -30.89 -4.12
N LEU A 228 9.60 -30.26 -5.06
CA LEU A 228 8.64 -30.94 -5.93
C LEU A 228 9.31 -32.07 -6.70
N LYS A 229 10.47 -31.82 -7.32
CA LYS A 229 11.22 -32.87 -8.05
C LYS A 229 11.60 -34.07 -7.16
N LYS A 230 11.95 -33.84 -5.89
CA LYS A 230 12.25 -34.92 -4.93
C LYS A 230 11.01 -35.72 -4.56
N GLU A 231 9.88 -35.05 -4.33
CA GLU A 231 8.61 -35.67 -3.97
C GLU A 231 8.07 -36.54 -5.12
N TYR A 232 8.10 -36.03 -6.36
CA TYR A 232 7.73 -36.80 -7.55
C TYR A 232 8.72 -37.93 -7.89
N ALA A 233 9.99 -37.83 -7.48
CA ALA A 233 10.98 -38.89 -7.68
C ALA A 233 10.84 -40.06 -6.70
N LEU A 234 10.28 -39.82 -5.50
CA LEU A 234 10.01 -40.86 -4.49
C LEU A 234 8.66 -41.57 -4.69
N SER A 235 7.82 -41.06 -5.60
CA SER A 235 6.51 -41.64 -5.95
C SER A 235 6.56 -42.59 -7.16
N LYS A 236 7.74 -42.89 -7.71
CA LYS A 236 7.97 -43.92 -8.73
C LYS A 236 8.64 -45.13 -8.10
#